data_AF-A0A7J6IWK2-F1
#
_entry.id   AF-A0A7J6IWK2-F1
#
_cell.length_a   1.000
_cell.length_b   1.000
_cell.length_c   1.000
_cell.angle_alpha   90.00
_cell.angle_beta   90.00
_cell.angle_gamma   90.00
#
_symmetry.space_group_name_H-M   'P 1'
#
loop_
_entity.id
_entity.type
_entity.pdbx_description
1 polymer ?
#
loop_
_entity_poly.entity_id
_entity_poly.type
_entity_poly.pdbx_seq_one_letter_code
_entity_poly.pdbx_strand_id
1 'polypeptide(L)'
;MGVFTELWDSGEVVKLAIFTLSIYGICRSVYLLYFHPLARFPGPKLAAVSELSYVYHWLTGHYHEYIHKLHQKYDIYGNPSKTGQTFLKSSFYAGPSGYSTIVMERDPIKHKETKKLLSYGFSAKELQAQEPILKTNLDMLITQIDNQIAAEKEGLSLNKA
;
A
#
# COMPACT_ATOMS: atom_id res chain seq x y z
N MET A 1 -46.06 32.98 -18.23
CA MET A 1 -44.86 32.29 -17.74
C MET A 1 -44.51 32.80 -16.33
N GLY A 2 -45.30 32.49 -15.30
CA GLY A 2 -45.08 33.03 -13.94
C GLY A 2 -45.36 32.07 -12.79
N VAL A 3 -45.96 30.91 -13.06
CA VAL A 3 -46.38 29.97 -12.00
C VAL A 3 -45.23 29.06 -11.54
N PHE A 4 -44.20 28.87 -12.38
CA PHE A 4 -43.10 27.94 -12.06
C PHE A 4 -42.05 28.55 -11.12
N THR A 5 -41.94 29.88 -11.04
CA THR A 5 -40.95 30.59 -10.21
C THR A 5 -41.43 30.85 -8.78
N GLU A 6 -42.73 30.73 -8.49
CA GLU A 6 -43.30 30.92 -7.14
C GLU A 6 -43.40 29.62 -6.33
N LEU A 7 -43.30 28.46 -6.98
CA LEU A 7 -43.46 27.15 -6.33
C LEU A 7 -42.20 26.67 -5.58
N TRP A 8 -41.07 27.37 -5.73
CA TRP A 8 -39.79 26.89 -5.21
C TRP A 8 -38.88 28.03 -4.78
N ASP A 9 -38.91 28.38 -3.50
CA ASP A 9 -37.92 29.30 -2.92
C ASP A 9 -36.52 28.64 -2.97
N SER A 10 -35.52 29.41 -3.39
CA SER A 10 -34.13 28.97 -3.47
C SER A 10 -33.60 28.39 -2.15
N GLY A 11 -34.07 28.92 -1.01
CA GLY A 11 -33.76 28.41 0.32
C GLY A 11 -34.34 27.02 0.60
N GLU A 12 -35.54 26.73 0.10
CA GLU A 12 -36.17 25.42 0.23
C GLU A 12 -35.48 24.35 -0.63
N VAL A 13 -34.97 24.70 -1.83
CA VAL A 13 -34.12 23.79 -2.62
C VAL A 13 -32.92 23.34 -1.80
N VAL A 14 -32.23 24.31 -1.17
CA VAL A 14 -30.96 24.08 -0.49
C VAL A 14 -31.19 23.20 0.74
N LYS A 15 -32.26 23.47 1.51
CA LYS A 15 -32.65 22.62 2.64
C LYS A 15 -32.95 21.19 2.20
N LEU A 16 -33.75 21.02 1.15
CA LEU A 16 -34.06 19.69 0.62
C LEU A 16 -32.81 18.97 0.11
N ALA A 17 -31.91 19.67 -0.58
CA ALA A 17 -30.65 19.11 -1.06
C ALA A 17 -29.77 18.63 0.12
N ILE A 18 -29.60 19.45 1.15
CA ILE A 18 -28.84 19.08 2.37
C ILE A 18 -29.49 17.89 3.09
N PHE A 19 -30.81 17.89 3.22
CA PHE A 19 -31.56 16.82 3.85
C PHE A 19 -31.37 15.49 3.10
N THR A 20 -31.53 15.52 1.77
CA THR A 20 -31.36 14.34 0.93
C THR A 20 -29.92 13.81 0.96
N LEU A 21 -28.93 14.70 0.92
CA LEU A 21 -27.51 14.35 1.03
C LEU A 21 -27.18 13.74 2.40
N SER A 22 -27.77 14.27 3.48
CA SER A 22 -27.57 13.77 4.84
C SER A 22 -28.16 12.38 5.00
N ILE A 23 -29.38 12.14 4.52
CA ILE A 23 -30.02 10.81 4.52
C ILE A 23 -29.18 9.84 3.70
N TYR A 24 -28.77 10.22 2.50
CA TYR A 24 -27.92 9.38 1.65
C TYR A 24 -26.62 9.01 2.37
N GLY A 25 -25.95 9.98 3.02
CA GLY A 25 -24.73 9.74 3.79
C GLY A 25 -24.92 8.76 4.95
N ILE A 26 -26.02 8.89 5.71
CA ILE A 26 -26.36 7.98 6.82
C ILE A 26 -26.65 6.58 6.30
N CYS A 27 -27.55 6.45 5.31
CA CYS A 27 -27.92 5.17 4.70
C CYS A 27 -26.68 4.47 4.12
N ARG A 28 -25.83 5.20 3.40
CA ARG A 28 -24.58 4.68 2.85
C ARG A 28 -23.62 4.20 3.94
N SER A 29 -23.49 4.95 5.03
CA SER A 29 -22.62 4.57 6.16
C SER A 29 -23.09 3.29 6.84
N VAL A 30 -24.41 3.15 7.06
CA VAL A 30 -25.01 1.92 7.60
C VAL A 30 -24.81 0.74 6.64
N TYR A 31 -25.03 0.95 5.35
CA TYR A 31 -24.78 -0.09 4.33
C TYR A 31 -23.33 -0.56 4.33
N LEU A 32 -22.36 0.37 4.33
CA LEU A 32 -20.93 0.05 4.32
C LEU A 32 -20.47 -0.70 5.57
N LEU A 33 -21.03 -0.36 6.75
CA LEU A 33 -20.64 -0.98 8.01
C LEU A 33 -21.22 -2.37 8.25
N TYR A 34 -22.41 -2.67 7.72
CA TYR A 34 -23.13 -3.90 8.08
C TYR A 34 -23.52 -4.79 6.90
N PHE A 35 -23.89 -4.22 5.76
CA PHE A 35 -24.47 -4.96 4.63
C PHE A 35 -23.51 -5.14 3.46
N HIS A 36 -22.42 -4.37 3.40
CA HIS A 36 -21.43 -4.47 2.35
C HIS A 36 -20.66 -5.80 2.45
N PRO A 37 -20.34 -6.47 1.33
CA PRO A 37 -19.62 -7.75 1.35
C PRO A 37 -18.28 -7.70 2.09
N LEU A 38 -17.62 -6.53 2.15
CA LEU A 38 -16.37 -6.31 2.89
C LEU A 38 -16.56 -6.06 4.40
N ALA A 39 -17.79 -5.84 4.90
CA ALA A 39 -18.07 -5.63 6.32
C ALA A 39 -17.73 -6.86 7.19
N ARG A 40 -17.60 -8.05 6.56
CA ARG A 40 -17.15 -9.28 7.22
C ARG A 40 -15.71 -9.23 7.72
N PHE A 41 -14.89 -8.34 7.16
CA PHE A 41 -13.48 -8.23 7.52
C PHE A 41 -13.31 -7.25 8.67
N PRO A 42 -12.64 -7.66 9.77
CA PRO A 42 -12.48 -6.80 10.93
C PRO A 42 -11.58 -5.60 10.60
N GLY A 43 -12.00 -4.39 10.96
CA GLY A 43 -11.23 -3.18 10.69
C GLY A 43 -11.80 -1.92 11.36
N PRO A 44 -11.10 -0.77 11.26
CA PRO A 44 -11.55 0.49 11.81
C PRO A 44 -12.85 0.96 11.13
N LYS A 45 -13.88 1.28 11.93
CA LYS A 45 -15.18 1.74 11.41
C LYS A 45 -15.07 3.01 10.56
N LEU A 46 -14.19 3.94 10.96
CA LEU A 46 -13.97 5.18 10.20
C LEU A 46 -13.40 4.90 8.81
N ALA A 47 -12.53 3.89 8.68
CA ALA A 47 -11.96 3.47 7.40
C ALA A 47 -12.97 2.74 6.50
N ALA A 48 -13.99 2.11 7.08
CA ALA A 48 -15.08 1.50 6.32
C ALA A 48 -16.04 2.54 5.71
N VAL A 49 -16.21 3.69 6.38
CA VAL A 49 -17.13 4.76 5.93
C VAL A 49 -16.41 5.81 5.08
N SER A 50 -15.14 6.12 5.40
CA SER A 50 -14.39 7.23 4.81
C SER A 50 -12.87 6.99 4.77
N GLU A 51 -12.18 7.62 3.82
CA GLU A 51 -10.71 7.57 3.74
C GLU A 51 -10.01 8.60 4.67
N LEU A 52 -10.76 9.34 5.48
CA LEU A 52 -10.22 10.45 6.29
C LEU A 52 -9.12 9.99 7.26
N SER A 53 -9.29 8.83 7.90
CA SER A 53 -8.28 8.26 8.79
C SER A 53 -6.99 7.94 8.03
N TYR A 54 -7.11 7.40 6.81
CA TYR A 54 -5.96 7.12 5.95
C TYR A 54 -5.21 8.42 5.59
N VAL A 55 -5.93 9.44 5.11
CA VAL A 55 -5.36 10.73 4.73
C VAL A 55 -4.65 11.41 5.91
N TYR A 56 -5.26 11.38 7.10
CA TYR A 56 -4.65 11.92 8.31
C TYR A 56 -3.30 11.26 8.65
N HIS A 57 -3.25 9.92 8.66
CA HIS A 57 -2.02 9.20 8.97
C HIS A 57 -0.96 9.31 7.86
N TRP A 58 -1.39 9.48 6.61
CA TRP A 58 -0.49 9.73 5.49
C TRP A 58 0.15 11.12 5.58
N LEU A 59 -0.65 12.17 5.80
CA LEU A 59 -0.17 13.55 5.92
C LEU A 59 0.73 13.77 7.15
N THR A 60 0.51 13.02 8.22
CA THR A 60 1.36 13.09 9.44
C THR A 60 2.65 12.29 9.32
N GLY A 61 2.84 11.48 8.27
CA GLY A 61 4.02 10.61 8.09
C GLY A 61 4.03 9.33 8.94
N HIS A 62 3.04 9.14 9.82
CA HIS A 62 2.94 7.99 10.74
C HIS A 62 2.07 6.85 10.19
N TYR A 63 1.82 6.84 8.88
CA TYR A 63 0.99 5.82 8.24
C TYR A 63 1.51 4.39 8.47
N HIS A 64 2.83 4.21 8.40
CA HIS A 64 3.47 2.92 8.62
C HIS A 64 3.20 2.37 10.04
N GLU A 65 3.26 3.21 11.08
CA GLU A 65 2.93 2.82 12.45
C GLU A 65 1.43 2.51 12.61
N TYR A 66 0.58 3.33 11.98
CA TYR A 66 -0.87 3.11 12.01
C TYR A 66 -1.23 1.75 11.42
N ILE A 67 -0.71 1.43 10.23
CA ILE A 67 -0.92 0.13 9.59
C ILE A 67 -0.34 -1.00 10.44
N HIS A 68 0.83 -0.82 11.05
CA HIS A 68 1.41 -1.81 11.95
C HIS A 68 0.49 -2.12 13.14
N LYS A 69 -0.07 -1.10 13.79
CA LYS A 69 -1.06 -1.25 14.88
C LYS A 69 -2.33 -1.96 14.40
N LEU A 70 -2.80 -1.66 13.19
CA LEU A 70 -3.95 -2.34 12.60
C LEU A 70 -3.68 -3.82 12.32
N HIS A 71 -2.49 -4.16 11.82
CA HIS A 71 -2.08 -5.55 11.59
C HIS A 71 -2.03 -6.33 12.92
N GLN A 72 -1.44 -5.74 13.97
CA GLN A 72 -1.41 -6.35 15.30
C GLN A 72 -2.82 -6.58 15.87
N LYS A 73 -3.76 -5.68 15.58
CA LYS A 73 -5.12 -5.71 16.15
C LYS A 73 -6.10 -6.62 15.40
N TYR A 74 -6.06 -6.63 14.07
CA TYR A 74 -7.10 -7.25 13.23
C TYR A 74 -6.61 -8.45 12.40
N ASP A 75 -5.29 -8.72 12.37
CA ASP A 75 -4.61 -9.87 11.73
C ASP A 75 -5.32 -10.51 10.50
N ILE A 76 -5.52 -9.70 9.46
CA ILE A 76 -6.09 -10.13 8.17
C ILE A 76 -5.02 -10.36 7.07
N TYR A 77 -3.79 -9.88 7.28
CA TYR A 77 -2.68 -9.95 6.32
C TYR A 77 -1.40 -10.55 6.93
N GLY A 78 -1.49 -11.18 8.11
CA GLY A 78 -0.38 -11.91 8.70
C GLY A 78 0.12 -13.03 7.80
N ASN A 79 1.31 -13.56 8.12
CA ASN A 79 1.89 -14.67 7.39
C ASN A 79 0.84 -15.80 7.30
N PRO A 80 0.42 -16.24 6.11
CA PRO A 80 -0.62 -17.24 5.98
C PRO A 80 -0.23 -18.43 6.86
N SER A 81 -1.16 -18.84 7.74
CA SER A 81 -0.93 -20.03 8.56
C SER A 81 -0.57 -21.19 7.63
N LYS A 82 0.10 -22.23 8.13
CA LYS A 82 0.46 -23.41 7.32
C LYS A 82 -0.75 -24.07 6.61
N THR A 83 -1.97 -23.70 6.99
CA THR A 83 -3.26 -24.15 6.44
C THR A 83 -4.04 -23.06 5.68
N GLY A 84 -3.57 -21.82 5.64
CA GLY A 84 -4.26 -20.69 5.00
C GLY A 84 -4.02 -20.61 3.49
N GLN A 85 -5.08 -20.36 2.72
CA GLN A 85 -4.97 -20.03 1.30
C GLN A 85 -4.30 -18.65 1.14
N THR A 86 -3.28 -18.55 0.29
CA THR A 86 -2.67 -17.28 -0.07
C THR A 86 -3.65 -16.46 -0.91
N PHE A 87 -3.83 -15.18 -0.58
CA PHE A 87 -4.60 -14.28 -1.43
C PHE A 87 -3.94 -14.18 -2.81
N LEU A 88 -4.75 -14.34 -3.86
CA LEU A 88 -4.30 -14.14 -5.22
C LEU A 88 -3.93 -12.67 -5.41
N LYS A 89 -2.74 -12.42 -5.98
CA LYS A 89 -2.33 -11.07 -6.37
C LYS A 89 -3.38 -10.44 -7.29
N SER A 90 -3.49 -9.11 -7.28
CA SER A 90 -4.41 -8.34 -8.14
C SER A 90 -4.14 -8.59 -9.63
N SER A 91 -5.15 -8.34 -10.49
CA SER A 91 -5.00 -8.33 -11.95
C SER A 91 -3.99 -7.31 -12.46
N PHE A 92 -3.65 -6.31 -11.64
CA PHE A 92 -2.51 -5.43 -11.88
C PHE A 92 -1.21 -6.20 -12.21
N TYR A 93 -1.00 -7.34 -11.54
CA TYR A 93 0.18 -8.18 -11.74
C TYR A 93 0.05 -9.19 -12.88
N ALA A 94 -1.05 -9.19 -13.64
CA ALA A 94 -1.20 -10.11 -14.78
C ALA A 94 -0.17 -9.88 -15.90
N GLY A 95 0.54 -8.74 -15.86
CA GLY A 95 1.59 -8.37 -16.80
C GLY A 95 1.04 -8.07 -18.20
N PRO A 96 1.65 -7.14 -18.96
CA PRO A 96 1.38 -7.05 -20.37
C PRO A 96 1.97 -8.29 -21.08
N SER A 97 1.17 -8.92 -21.95
CA SER A 97 1.64 -9.95 -22.90
C SER A 97 2.05 -11.31 -22.31
N GLY A 98 1.60 -11.69 -21.11
CA GLY A 98 1.73 -13.06 -20.60
C GLY A 98 3.12 -13.43 -20.06
N TYR A 99 4.03 -12.47 -19.92
CA TYR A 99 5.29 -12.69 -19.22
C TYR A 99 5.08 -12.70 -17.71
N SER A 100 5.50 -13.79 -17.08
CA SER A 100 5.36 -13.99 -15.64
C SER A 100 6.73 -14.00 -14.97
N THR A 101 6.99 -12.98 -14.15
CA THR A 101 8.19 -12.91 -13.30
C THR A 101 7.86 -13.37 -11.89
N ILE A 102 8.86 -13.59 -11.04
CA ILE A 102 8.63 -13.88 -9.62
C ILE A 102 7.75 -12.80 -8.94
N VAL A 103 7.86 -11.54 -9.36
CA VAL A 103 7.07 -10.44 -8.80
C VAL A 103 5.63 -10.46 -9.32
N MET A 104 5.43 -10.83 -10.58
CA MET A 104 4.13 -10.73 -11.27
C MET A 104 3.28 -12.01 -11.21
N GLU A 105 3.90 -13.18 -11.09
CA GLU A 105 3.16 -14.46 -11.11
C GLU A 105 2.04 -14.47 -10.06
N ARG A 106 0.81 -14.72 -10.54
CA ARG A 106 -0.42 -14.72 -9.75
C ARG A 106 -0.81 -16.14 -9.31
N ASP A 107 -0.41 -17.17 -10.06
CA ASP A 107 -0.64 -18.57 -9.71
C ASP A 107 0.26 -18.97 -8.53
N PRO A 108 -0.31 -19.34 -7.36
CA PRO A 108 0.46 -19.71 -6.18
C PRO A 108 1.42 -20.89 -6.41
N ILE A 109 1.06 -21.83 -7.28
CA ILE A 109 1.87 -23.03 -7.56
C ILE A 109 3.10 -22.62 -8.37
N LYS A 110 2.90 -21.92 -9.49
CA LYS A 110 4.01 -21.41 -10.32
C LYS A 110 4.88 -20.42 -9.56
N HIS A 111 4.28 -19.54 -8.77
CA HIS A 111 5.03 -18.61 -7.93
C HIS A 111 5.94 -19.34 -6.93
N LYS A 112 5.46 -20.44 -6.34
CA LYS A 112 6.25 -21.28 -5.43
C LYS A 112 7.43 -21.94 -6.15
N GLU A 113 7.23 -22.43 -7.36
CA GLU A 113 8.28 -23.02 -8.19
C GLU A 113 9.35 -21.98 -8.57
N THR A 114 8.94 -20.83 -9.11
CA THR A 114 9.84 -19.73 -9.46
C THR A 114 10.61 -19.22 -8.24
N LYS A 115 9.93 -19.06 -7.10
CA LYS A 115 10.60 -18.71 -5.83
C LYS A 115 11.62 -19.76 -5.41
N LYS A 116 11.31 -21.05 -5.57
CA LYS A 116 12.24 -22.14 -5.23
C LYS A 116 13.50 -22.08 -6.10
N LEU A 117 13.35 -21.86 -7.40
CA LEU A 117 14.50 -21.71 -8.32
C LEU A 117 15.40 -20.55 -7.91
N LEU A 118 14.81 -19.39 -7.58
CA LEU A 118 15.57 -18.22 -7.15
C LEU A 118 16.24 -18.41 -5.79
N SER A 119 15.61 -19.15 -4.87
CA SER A 119 16.08 -19.27 -3.49
C SER A 119 17.49 -19.85 -3.34
N TYR A 120 17.96 -20.65 -4.28
CA TYR A 120 19.32 -21.20 -4.25
C TYR A 120 20.39 -20.11 -4.36
N GLY A 121 20.14 -19.08 -5.19
CA GLY A 121 21.04 -17.92 -5.37
C GLY A 121 21.15 -17.02 -4.13
N PHE A 122 20.23 -17.19 -3.17
CA PHE A 122 20.20 -16.47 -1.90
C PHE A 122 20.43 -17.41 -0.71
N SER A 123 21.01 -18.58 -0.94
CA SER A 123 21.42 -19.48 0.14
C SER A 123 22.59 -18.89 0.92
N ALA A 124 22.74 -19.24 2.20
CA ALA A 124 23.83 -18.73 3.04
C ALA A 124 25.22 -18.97 2.40
N LYS A 125 25.40 -20.13 1.74
CA LYS A 125 26.63 -20.46 1.00
C LYS A 125 26.86 -19.51 -0.17
N GLU A 126 25.83 -19.24 -0.97
CA GLU A 126 25.95 -18.35 -2.13
C GLU A 126 26.17 -16.89 -1.70
N LEU A 127 25.52 -16.45 -0.62
CA LEU A 127 25.74 -15.13 -0.05
C LEU A 127 27.18 -14.95 0.44
N GLN A 128 27.77 -15.98 1.04
CA GLN A 128 29.20 -15.96 1.39
C GLN A 128 30.09 -15.94 0.15
N ALA A 129 29.73 -16.68 -0.90
CA ALA A 129 30.47 -16.66 -2.16
C ALA A 129 30.44 -15.27 -2.85
N GLN A 130 29.42 -14.45 -2.59
CA GLN A 130 29.31 -13.08 -3.10
C GLN A 130 30.12 -12.05 -2.29
N GLU A 131 30.67 -12.40 -1.12
CA GLU A 131 31.45 -11.49 -0.27
C GLU A 131 32.59 -10.76 -1.01
N PRO A 132 33.41 -11.42 -1.86
CA PRO A 132 34.50 -10.74 -2.57
C PRO A 132 34.01 -9.65 -3.56
N ILE A 133 32.85 -9.88 -4.17
CA ILE A 133 32.25 -8.92 -5.11
C ILE A 133 31.79 -7.68 -4.34
N LEU A 134 31.14 -7.88 -3.19
CA LEU A 134 30.71 -6.79 -2.32
C LEU A 134 31.91 -6.00 -1.79
N LYS A 135 32.99 -6.67 -1.36
CA LYS A 135 34.23 -6.01 -0.93
C LYS A 135 34.82 -5.11 -2.02
N THR A 136 34.95 -5.62 -3.24
CA THR A 136 35.45 -4.82 -4.38
C THR A 136 34.63 -3.54 -4.59
N ASN A 137 33.30 -3.63 -4.53
CA ASN A 137 32.42 -2.47 -4.69
C ASN A 137 32.52 -1.50 -3.51
N LEU A 138 32.65 -2.02 -2.28
CA LEU A 138 32.85 -1.20 -1.08
C LEU A 138 34.20 -0.48 -1.10
N ASP A 139 35.27 -1.15 -1.50
CA ASP A 139 36.61 -0.55 -1.62
C ASP A 139 36.60 0.58 -2.66
N MET A 140 35.90 0.38 -3.77
CA MET A 140 35.71 1.41 -4.79
C MET A 140 34.92 2.61 -4.26
N LEU A 141 33.84 2.36 -3.52
CA LEU A 141 33.03 3.41 -2.89
C LEU A 141 33.87 4.22 -1.88
N ILE A 142 34.62 3.54 -1.00
CA ILE A 142 35.49 4.18 -0.01
C ILE A 142 36.56 5.04 -0.71
N THR A 143 37.19 4.50 -1.75
CA THR A 143 38.19 5.25 -2.53
C THR A 143 37.59 6.52 -3.15
N GLN A 144 36.37 6.46 -3.67
CA GLN A 144 35.68 7.63 -4.20
C GLN A 144 35.32 8.64 -3.11
N ILE A 145 34.89 8.18 -1.94
CA ILE A 145 34.62 9.03 -0.78
C ILE A 145 35.90 9.76 -0.34
N ASP A 146 37.02 9.05 -0.21
CA ASP A 146 38.30 9.63 0.20
C ASP A 146 38.78 10.69 -0.80
N ASN A 147 38.64 10.42 -2.11
CA ASN A 147 38.98 11.38 -3.15
C ASN A 147 38.12 12.65 -3.09
N GLN A 148 36.81 12.53 -2.79
CA GLN A 148 35.93 13.68 -2.66
C GLN A 148 36.17 14.47 -1.37
N ILE A 149 36.47 13.81 -0.24
CA ILE A 149 36.87 14.47 1.01
C ILE A 149 38.20 15.22 0.84
N ALA A 150 39.14 14.65 0.07
CA ALA A 150 40.39 15.34 -0.24
C ALA A 150 40.18 16.58 -1.14
N ALA A 151 39.12 16.59 -1.97
CA ALA A 151 38.80 17.67 -2.90
C ALA A 151 37.88 18.76 -2.29
N GLU A 152 36.86 18.39 -1.52
CA GLU A 152 35.92 19.29 -0.84
C GLU A 152 36.27 19.39 0.66
N LYS A 153 36.66 20.58 1.15
CA LYS A 153 36.98 20.83 2.58
C LYS A 153 35.76 20.88 3.52
N GLU A 154 34.56 20.60 3.01
CA GLU A 154 33.31 20.57 3.76
C GLU A 154 32.65 19.17 3.69
N GLY A 155 31.70 18.89 4.58
CA GLY A 155 31.10 17.56 4.74
C GLY A 155 30.47 17.00 3.45
N LEU A 156 30.73 15.72 3.17
CA LEU A 156 30.27 15.03 1.96
C LEU A 156 28.76 14.72 2.01
N SER A 157 27.99 15.30 1.07
CA SER A 157 26.58 14.93 0.90
C SER A 157 26.43 13.74 -0.06
N LEU A 158 26.04 12.58 0.49
CA LEU A 158 25.81 11.34 -0.28
C LEU A 158 24.53 11.37 -1.12
N ASN A 159 23.72 12.43 -1.03
CA ASN A 159 22.47 12.59 -1.78
C ASN A 159 22.60 13.54 -2.99
N LYS A 160 23.82 13.89 -3.42
CA LYS A 160 24.03 14.63 -4.68
C LYS A 160 23.73 13.69 -5.86
N ALA A 161 22.47 13.67 -6.31
CA ALA A 161 22.02 13.08 -7.56
C ALA A 161 21.91 14.16 -8.65
#